data_AF-A0A1G8P8N2-F1
#
_entry.id   AF-A0A1G8P8N2-F1
#
_cell.length_a   1.000
_cell.length_b   1.000
_cell.length_c   1.000
_cell.angle_alpha   90.00
_cell.angle_beta   90.00
_cell.angle_gamma   90.00
#
_symmetry.space_group_name_H-M   'P 1'
#
loop_
_entity.id
_entity.type
_entity.pdbx_description
1 polymer ?
#
loop_
_entity_poly.entity_id
_entity_poly.type
_entity_poly.pdbx_seq_one_letter_code
_entity_poly.pdbx_strand_id
1 'polypeptide(L)'
;MPSLRNWLIAYDEEQHAWAVSYLERKGINPYWRSKSNYEYLLDIDKNFQENPHYKLAKNSMKAAWRQKKIREKRKGKIEFSLVISNEKKSKLRALSGKKGKTLGETLEDLIDDELSRQKEYQKKLEEEKKNLHQYLENSRGAQKTRLNEVEMTTNSLLYLLNKYVERLIQCEVDALRENHTLTHKHFGTKDYMQSRLSTETEAINRALRKIPAWKKRTFPLDIATEIKIKDILKL
;
A
#
# COMPACT_ATOMS: atom_id res chain seq x y z
N MET A 1 24.61 58.01 -23.68
CA MET A 1 23.84 56.75 -23.84
C MET A 1 24.81 55.58 -23.82
N PRO A 2 24.53 54.47 -23.11
CA PRO A 2 25.45 53.33 -23.09
C PRO A 2 25.60 52.75 -24.51
N SER A 3 26.85 52.51 -24.92
CA SER A 3 27.22 51.91 -26.21
C SER A 3 26.48 50.59 -26.44
N LEU A 4 26.31 50.17 -27.71
CA LEU A 4 25.69 48.87 -27.97
C LEU A 4 26.55 47.74 -27.41
N ARG A 5 27.88 47.90 -27.47
CA ARG A 5 28.88 47.01 -26.88
C ARG A 5 28.62 46.67 -25.41
N ASN A 6 28.25 47.66 -24.58
CA ASN A 6 28.00 47.42 -23.15
C ASN A 6 26.69 46.66 -22.88
N TRP A 7 25.83 46.52 -23.88
CA TRP A 7 24.53 45.85 -23.76
C TRP A 7 24.53 44.43 -24.35
N LEU A 8 25.42 44.15 -25.30
CA LEU A 8 25.59 42.82 -25.88
C LEU A 8 26.43 41.95 -24.93
N ILE A 9 25.97 40.71 -24.73
CA ILE A 9 26.70 39.71 -23.96
C ILE A 9 27.60 38.95 -24.94
N ALA A 10 28.92 38.97 -24.73
CA ALA A 10 29.92 38.52 -25.71
C ALA A 10 29.69 37.10 -26.31
N TYR A 11 28.99 36.21 -25.60
CA TYR A 11 28.73 34.82 -26.00
C TYR A 11 27.23 34.50 -26.14
N ASP A 12 26.35 35.50 -26.19
CA ASP A 12 24.91 35.29 -26.37
C ASP A 12 24.54 35.37 -27.86
N GLU A 13 24.80 34.28 -28.59
CA GLU A 13 24.48 34.17 -30.01
C GLU A 13 23.00 34.40 -30.30
N GLU A 14 22.11 34.04 -29.37
CA GLU A 14 20.68 34.23 -29.48
C GLU A 14 20.33 35.72 -29.43
N GLN A 15 20.93 36.47 -28.49
CA GLN A 15 20.81 37.93 -28.43
C GLN A 15 21.32 38.57 -29.71
N HIS A 16 22.47 38.11 -30.20
CA HIS A 16 23.09 38.67 -31.40
C HIS A 16 22.21 38.44 -32.64
N ALA A 17 21.80 37.20 -32.91
CA ALA A 17 20.94 36.86 -34.04
C ALA A 17 19.61 37.61 -33.98
N TRP A 18 18.98 37.65 -32.80
CA TRP A 18 17.71 38.36 -32.63
C TRP A 18 17.85 39.87 -32.84
N ALA A 19 18.93 40.48 -32.35
CA ALA A 19 19.18 41.91 -32.50
C ALA A 19 19.41 42.29 -33.98
N VAL A 20 20.14 41.46 -34.72
CA VAL A 20 20.32 41.61 -36.17
C VAL A 20 18.97 41.59 -36.88
N SER A 21 18.18 40.53 -36.70
CA SER A 21 16.86 40.43 -37.32
C SER A 21 15.87 41.52 -36.86
N TYR A 22 16.05 42.09 -35.67
CA TYR A 22 15.26 43.23 -35.21
C TYR A 22 15.61 44.51 -35.98
N LEU A 23 16.89 44.81 -36.11
CA LEU A 23 17.38 46.00 -36.81
C LEU A 23 17.09 45.94 -38.32
N GLU A 24 17.27 44.79 -38.95
CA GLU A 24 16.93 44.56 -40.36
C GLU A 24 15.43 44.80 -40.63
N ARG A 25 14.54 44.28 -39.76
CA ARG A 25 13.08 44.53 -39.85
C ARG A 25 12.71 46.00 -39.63
N LYS A 26 13.57 46.75 -38.95
CA LYS A 26 13.43 48.21 -38.79
C LYS A 26 14.09 48.99 -39.92
N GLY A 27 14.57 48.32 -40.97
CA GLY A 27 15.19 48.97 -42.13
C GLY A 27 16.62 49.45 -41.89
N ILE A 28 17.27 49.02 -40.80
CA ILE A 28 18.70 49.25 -40.56
C ILE A 28 19.45 48.04 -41.12
N ASN A 29 19.78 48.10 -42.41
CA ASN A 29 20.53 47.05 -43.10
C ASN A 29 21.67 47.67 -43.93
N PRO A 30 22.91 47.72 -43.40
CA PRO A 30 24.06 48.08 -44.22
C PRO A 30 24.29 47.08 -45.35
N TYR A 31 24.82 47.57 -46.48
CA TYR A 31 25.09 46.76 -47.67
C TYR A 31 26.17 45.69 -47.51
N TRP A 32 26.92 45.71 -46.39
CA TRP A 32 27.95 44.73 -46.07
C TRP A 32 27.53 43.90 -44.85
N ARG A 33 27.81 42.60 -44.85
CA ARG A 33 27.55 41.71 -43.71
C ARG A 33 28.87 41.15 -43.18
N SER A 34 29.16 41.40 -41.91
CA SER A 34 30.36 40.88 -41.24
C SER A 34 30.21 39.38 -40.96
N LYS A 35 31.34 38.68 -40.70
CA LYS A 35 31.36 37.22 -40.55
C LYS A 35 30.53 36.73 -39.35
N SER A 36 30.43 37.53 -38.29
CA SER A 36 29.65 37.22 -37.10
C SER A 36 28.56 38.26 -36.83
N ASN A 37 27.43 37.83 -36.25
CA ASN A 37 26.34 38.72 -35.84
C ASN A 37 26.81 39.76 -34.79
N TYR A 38 27.75 39.38 -33.92
CA TYR A 38 28.31 40.29 -32.92
C TYR A 38 29.11 41.44 -33.57
N GLU A 39 30.06 41.12 -34.45
CA GLU A 39 30.85 42.13 -35.17
C GLU A 39 29.97 43.00 -36.05
N TYR A 40 29.00 42.39 -36.74
CA TYR A 40 28.05 43.11 -37.57
C TYR A 40 27.24 44.15 -36.78
N LEU A 41 26.80 43.82 -35.56
CA LEU A 41 26.11 44.79 -34.69
C LEU A 41 27.02 45.93 -34.23
N LEU A 42 28.30 45.65 -33.97
CA LEU A 42 29.28 46.68 -33.62
C LEU A 42 29.56 47.61 -34.80
N ASP A 43 29.66 47.06 -36.01
CA ASP A 43 29.82 47.84 -37.24
C ASP A 43 28.61 48.72 -37.51
N ILE A 44 27.39 48.22 -37.28
CA ILE A 44 26.18 49.05 -37.34
C ILE A 44 26.24 50.18 -36.30
N ASP A 45 26.60 49.89 -35.05
CA ASP A 45 26.67 50.91 -33.99
C ASP A 45 27.67 52.01 -34.33
N LYS A 46 28.82 51.64 -34.92
CA LYS A 46 29.85 52.60 -35.35
C LYS A 46 29.40 53.45 -36.53
N ASN A 47 28.81 52.84 -37.56
CA ASN A 47 28.50 53.52 -38.82
C ASN A 47 27.20 54.33 -38.78
N PHE A 48 26.24 53.96 -37.92
CA PHE A 48 24.94 54.63 -37.81
C PHE A 48 24.76 55.43 -36.51
N GLN A 49 25.83 55.65 -35.73
CA GLN A 49 25.75 56.28 -34.41
C GLN A 49 25.04 57.64 -34.43
N GLU A 50 25.21 58.42 -35.49
CA GLU A 50 24.63 59.76 -35.63
C GLU A 50 23.20 59.74 -36.19
N ASN A 51 22.79 58.65 -36.85
CA ASN A 51 21.49 58.53 -37.48
C ASN A 51 20.35 58.49 -36.42
N PRO A 52 19.41 59.46 -36.44
CA PRO A 52 18.30 59.52 -35.47
C PRO A 52 17.40 58.28 -35.50
N HIS A 53 17.15 57.73 -36.69
CA HIS A 53 16.33 56.54 -36.87
C HIS A 53 16.99 55.31 -36.23
N TYR A 54 18.32 55.18 -36.36
CA TYR A 54 19.07 54.12 -35.68
C TYR A 54 19.01 54.27 -34.15
N LYS A 55 19.16 55.48 -33.60
CA LYS A 55 19.07 55.71 -32.15
C LYS A 55 17.71 55.27 -31.58
N LEU A 56 16.62 55.58 -32.28
CA LEU A 56 15.27 55.13 -31.91
C LEU A 56 15.15 53.60 -32.00
N ALA A 57 15.56 53.01 -33.13
CA ALA A 57 15.52 51.57 -33.34
C ALA A 57 16.32 50.81 -32.28
N LYS A 58 17.52 51.29 -31.94
CA LYS A 58 18.39 50.74 -30.89
C LYS A 58 17.71 50.75 -29.51
N ASN A 59 17.06 51.84 -29.13
CA ASN A 59 16.36 51.93 -27.85
C ASN A 59 15.15 50.98 -27.80
N SER A 60 14.33 50.97 -28.85
CA SER A 60 13.19 50.05 -28.97
C SER A 60 13.63 48.59 -28.98
N MET A 61 14.75 48.27 -29.62
CA MET A 61 15.35 46.94 -29.64
C MET A 61 15.73 46.49 -28.22
N LYS A 62 16.45 47.32 -27.45
CA LYS A 62 16.82 46.99 -26.06
C LYS A 62 15.59 46.71 -25.19
N ALA A 63 14.53 47.52 -25.33
CA ALA A 63 13.28 47.33 -24.61
C ALA A 63 12.55 46.04 -25.03
N ALA A 64 12.46 45.79 -26.34
CA ALA A 64 11.82 44.60 -26.89
C ALA A 64 12.56 43.31 -26.50
N TRP A 65 13.89 43.32 -26.41
CA TRP A 65 14.67 42.18 -25.92
C TRP A 65 14.35 41.84 -24.46
N ARG A 66 14.29 42.86 -23.60
CA ARG A 66 13.90 42.67 -22.19
C ARG A 66 12.51 42.05 -22.10
N GLN A 67 11.56 42.54 -22.89
CA GLN A 67 10.22 41.96 -22.96
C GLN A 67 10.23 40.53 -23.48
N LYS A 68 11.02 40.22 -24.52
CA LYS A 68 11.19 38.85 -25.04
C LYS A 68 11.70 37.92 -23.93
N LYS A 69 12.79 38.28 -23.24
CA LYS A 69 13.34 37.47 -22.14
C LYS A 69 12.35 37.27 -20.99
N ILE A 70 11.54 38.28 -20.66
CA ILE A 70 10.47 38.13 -19.67
C ILE A 70 9.40 37.14 -20.16
N ARG A 71 8.97 37.23 -21.43
CA ARG A 71 7.99 36.31 -22.01
C ARG A 71 8.51 34.88 -22.07
N GLU A 72 9.78 34.69 -22.39
CA GLU A 72 10.41 33.36 -22.38
C GLU A 72 10.40 32.75 -20.99
N LYS A 73 10.70 33.53 -19.93
CA LYS A 73 10.58 33.05 -18.54
C LYS A 73 9.15 32.67 -18.14
N ARG A 74 8.14 33.24 -18.81
CA ARG A 74 6.72 32.93 -18.61
C ARG A 74 6.22 31.81 -19.54
N LYS A 75 7.03 31.32 -20.48
CA LYS A 75 6.59 30.29 -21.42
C LYS A 75 6.26 29.01 -20.65
N GLY A 76 5.00 28.58 -20.73
CA GLY A 76 4.48 27.45 -19.97
C GLY A 76 3.89 27.80 -18.59
N LYS A 77 3.94 29.07 -18.16
CA LYS A 77 3.30 29.54 -16.94
C LYS A 77 2.00 30.27 -17.26
N ILE A 78 0.93 29.93 -16.56
CA ILE A 78 -0.37 30.61 -16.66
C ILE A 78 -0.49 31.53 -15.45
N GLU A 79 -0.81 32.81 -15.68
CA GLU A 79 -1.09 33.74 -14.60
C GLU A 79 -2.39 33.34 -13.90
N PHE A 80 -2.31 33.07 -12.61
CA PHE A 80 -3.45 32.68 -11.77
C PHE A 80 -3.58 33.66 -10.60
N SER A 81 -4.78 34.19 -10.41
CA SER A 81 -5.09 35.03 -9.26
C SER A 81 -5.59 34.17 -8.11
N LEU A 82 -4.89 34.21 -6.99
CA LEU A 82 -5.22 33.44 -5.79
C LEU A 82 -5.72 34.39 -4.69
N VAL A 83 -6.92 34.13 -4.18
CA VAL A 83 -7.47 34.80 -2.99
C VAL A 83 -7.15 33.94 -1.76
N ILE A 84 -6.34 34.46 -0.85
CA ILE A 84 -5.97 33.80 0.42
C ILE A 84 -6.01 34.81 1.57
N SER A 85 -6.18 34.30 2.80
CA SER A 85 -6.12 35.15 3.99
C SER A 85 -4.74 35.78 4.18
N ASN A 86 -4.72 36.97 4.80
CA ASN A 86 -3.49 37.70 5.08
C ASN A 86 -2.50 36.88 5.93
N GLU A 87 -3.01 36.07 6.86
CA GLU A 87 -2.19 35.18 7.68
C GLU A 87 -1.46 34.13 6.84
N LYS A 88 -2.18 33.45 5.93
CA LYS A 88 -1.58 32.44 5.04
C LYS A 88 -0.56 33.06 4.09
N LYS A 89 -0.85 34.26 3.57
CA LYS A 89 0.10 35.04 2.76
C LYS A 89 1.37 35.39 3.54
N SER A 90 1.24 35.77 4.82
CA SER A 90 2.38 36.06 5.69
C SER A 90 3.25 34.82 5.90
N LYS A 91 2.64 33.67 6.18
CA LYS A 91 3.35 32.39 6.30
C LYS A 91 4.09 32.00 5.01
N LEU A 92 3.43 32.15 3.86
CA LEU A 92 4.04 31.87 2.56
C LEU A 92 5.22 32.83 2.27
N ARG A 93 5.11 34.11 2.65
CA ARG A 93 6.23 35.08 2.55
C ARG A 93 7.41 34.70 3.44
N ALA A 94 7.15 34.26 4.68
CA ALA A 94 8.21 33.82 5.57
C ALA A 94 8.92 32.58 5.01
N LEU A 95 8.17 31.64 4.43
CA LEU A 95 8.72 30.46 3.76
C LEU A 95 9.55 30.83 2.52
N SER A 96 9.02 31.72 1.67
CA SER A 96 9.73 32.14 0.46
C SER A 96 11.02 32.90 0.81
N GLY A 97 10.98 33.75 1.84
CA GLY A 97 12.15 34.47 2.35
C GLY A 97 13.23 33.54 2.88
N LYS A 98 12.86 32.49 3.62
CA LYS A 98 13.82 31.47 4.09
C LYS A 98 14.46 30.68 2.95
N LYS A 99 13.71 30.39 1.88
CA LYS A 99 14.20 29.65 0.71
C LYS A 99 14.93 30.54 -0.32
N GLY A 100 14.88 31.87 -0.18
CA GLY A 100 15.43 32.80 -1.19
C GLY A 100 14.70 32.76 -2.54
N LYS A 101 13.47 32.24 -2.57
CA LYS A 101 12.66 32.06 -3.79
C LYS A 101 11.51 33.07 -3.84
N THR A 102 10.94 33.23 -5.03
CA THR A 102 9.70 34.02 -5.17
C THR A 102 8.51 33.28 -4.51
N LEU A 103 7.45 34.04 -4.19
CA LEU A 103 6.20 33.47 -3.66
C LEU A 103 5.60 32.41 -4.59
N GLY A 104 5.65 32.65 -5.90
CA GLY A 104 5.14 31.73 -6.92
C GLY A 104 5.95 30.43 -6.97
N GLU A 105 7.27 30.52 -7.05
CA GLU A 105 8.16 29.34 -7.04
C GLU A 105 8.03 28.55 -5.73
N THR A 106 7.88 29.23 -4.60
CA THR A 106 7.66 28.57 -3.30
C THR A 106 6.32 27.83 -3.27
N LEU A 107 5.29 28.37 -3.93
CA LEU A 107 4.00 27.72 -4.04
C LEU A 107 4.05 26.50 -4.97
N GLU A 108 4.74 26.61 -6.11
CA GLU A 108 5.02 25.49 -7.03
C GLU A 108 5.72 24.36 -6.28
N ASP A 109 6.82 24.66 -5.57
CA ASP A 109 7.54 23.68 -4.74
C ASP A 109 6.61 22.99 -3.72
N LEU A 110 5.76 23.76 -3.04
CA LEU A 110 4.87 23.21 -2.00
C LEU A 110 3.82 22.26 -2.59
N ILE A 111 3.34 22.55 -3.80
CA ILE A 111 2.40 21.67 -4.52
C ILE A 111 3.10 20.36 -4.88
N ASP A 112 4.32 20.44 -5.42
CA ASP A 112 5.10 19.25 -5.80
C ASP A 112 5.49 18.40 -4.58
N ASP A 113 5.89 19.06 -3.48
CA ASP A 113 6.23 18.41 -2.21
C ASP A 113 5.01 17.69 -1.61
N GLU A 114 3.83 18.31 -1.65
CA GLU A 114 2.60 17.70 -1.13
C GLU A 114 2.14 16.53 -2.00
N LEU A 115 2.21 16.67 -3.32
CA LEU A 115 1.85 15.62 -4.27
C LEU A 115 2.78 14.40 -4.14
N SER A 116 4.07 14.65 -3.92
CA SER A 116 5.05 13.59 -3.66
C SER A 116 4.76 12.87 -2.34
N ARG A 117 4.48 13.61 -1.26
CA ARG A 117 4.09 13.04 0.03
C ARG A 117 2.83 12.19 -0.05
N GLN A 118 1.82 12.65 -0.79
CA GLN A 118 0.58 11.86 -0.99
C GLN A 118 0.85 10.54 -1.73
N LYS A 119 1.68 10.56 -2.77
CA LYS A 119 2.06 9.34 -3.51
C LYS A 119 2.81 8.35 -2.61
N GLU A 120 3.76 8.82 -1.81
CA GLU A 120 4.48 7.97 -0.86
C GLU A 120 3.55 7.37 0.19
N TYR A 121 2.63 8.17 0.73
CA TYR A 121 1.65 7.71 1.70
C TYR A 121 0.72 6.65 1.11
N GLN A 122 0.22 6.86 -0.11
CA GLN A 122 -0.60 5.88 -0.81
C GLN A 122 0.15 4.57 -1.05
N LYS A 123 1.42 4.65 -1.48
CA LYS A 123 2.25 3.47 -1.69
C LYS A 123 2.44 2.66 -0.40
N LYS A 124 2.73 3.32 0.72
CA LYS A 124 2.85 2.66 2.04
C LYS A 124 1.54 1.99 2.44
N LEU A 125 0.41 2.67 2.25
CA LEU A 125 -0.90 2.12 2.58
C LEU A 125 -1.25 0.89 1.73
N GLU A 126 -0.90 0.88 0.45
CA GLU A 126 -1.07 -0.29 -0.41
C GLU A 126 -0.18 -1.46 0.02
N GLU A 127 1.05 -1.19 0.42
CA GLU A 127 2.00 -2.19 0.89
C GLU A 127 1.55 -2.82 2.22
N GLU A 128 1.09 -2.01 3.17
CA GLU A 128 0.49 -2.49 4.42
C GLU A 128 -0.76 -3.35 4.16
N LYS A 129 -1.64 -2.93 3.24
CA LYS A 129 -2.81 -3.73 2.83
C LYS A 129 -2.42 -5.09 2.25
N LYS A 130 -1.41 -5.13 1.38
CA LYS A 130 -0.90 -6.39 0.81
C LYS A 130 -0.34 -7.30 1.89
N ASN A 131 0.47 -6.75 2.80
CA ASN A 131 1.05 -7.51 3.91
C ASN A 131 -0.02 -8.08 4.84
N LEU A 132 -1.04 -7.29 5.19
CA LEU A 132 -2.18 -7.76 5.98
C LEU A 132 -2.98 -8.85 5.27
N HIS A 133 -3.22 -8.70 3.97
CA HIS A 133 -3.92 -9.70 3.18
C HIS A 133 -3.16 -11.03 3.17
N GLN A 134 -1.85 -10.98 2.89
CA GLN A 134 -0.99 -12.16 2.91
C GLN A 134 -0.97 -12.84 4.28
N TYR A 135 -0.86 -12.05 5.36
CA TYR A 135 -0.91 -12.58 6.72
C TYR A 135 -2.23 -13.30 7.02
N LEU A 136 -3.36 -12.71 6.63
CA LEU A 136 -4.68 -13.30 6.81
C LEU A 136 -4.85 -14.58 6.00
N GLU A 137 -4.37 -14.63 4.76
CA GLU A 137 -4.38 -15.83 3.94
C GLU A 137 -3.55 -16.96 4.56
N ASN A 138 -2.33 -16.64 5.00
CA ASN A 138 -1.46 -17.61 5.67
C ASN A 138 -2.10 -18.14 6.96
N SER A 139 -2.69 -17.26 7.77
CA SER A 139 -3.39 -17.66 9.00
C SER A 139 -4.62 -18.52 8.72
N ARG A 140 -5.39 -18.23 7.67
CA ARG A 140 -6.54 -19.04 7.25
C ARG A 140 -6.09 -20.41 6.75
N GLY A 141 -5.02 -20.46 5.96
CA GLY A 141 -4.40 -21.71 5.51
C GLY A 141 -3.96 -22.58 6.69
N ALA A 142 -3.23 -22.00 7.65
CA ALA A 142 -2.80 -22.71 8.85
C ALA A 142 -3.96 -23.23 9.71
N GLN A 143 -5.02 -22.42 9.88
CA GLN A 143 -6.23 -22.86 10.58
C GLN A 143 -6.93 -24.01 9.87
N LYS A 144 -7.02 -23.97 8.54
CA LYS A 144 -7.59 -25.06 7.74
C LYS A 144 -6.80 -26.36 7.89
N THR A 145 -5.47 -26.29 7.87
CA THR A 145 -4.61 -27.47 8.10
C THR A 145 -4.84 -28.06 9.49
N ARG A 146 -4.90 -27.22 10.54
CA ARG A 146 -5.18 -27.68 11.90
C ARG A 146 -6.57 -28.32 12.03
N LEU A 147 -7.59 -27.77 11.36
CA LEU A 147 -8.93 -28.37 11.33
C LEU A 147 -8.89 -29.77 10.70
N ASN A 148 -8.20 -29.93 9.57
CA ASN A 148 -8.05 -31.23 8.93
C ASN A 148 -7.31 -32.25 9.82
N GLU A 149 -6.27 -31.81 10.55
CA GLU A 149 -5.56 -32.67 11.51
C GLU A 149 -6.47 -33.14 12.66
N VAL A 150 -7.28 -32.22 13.21
CA VAL A 150 -8.27 -32.54 14.25
C VAL A 150 -9.34 -33.50 13.71
N GLU A 151 -9.80 -33.31 12.48
CA GLU A 151 -10.76 -34.21 11.84
C GLU A 151 -10.18 -35.62 11.64
N MET A 152 -8.95 -35.71 11.13
CA MET A 152 -8.24 -36.98 10.93
C MET A 152 -8.02 -37.74 12.25
N THR A 153 -7.60 -37.04 13.30
CA THR A 153 -7.41 -37.64 14.63
C THR A 153 -8.73 -38.11 15.23
N THR A 154 -9.80 -37.33 15.07
CA THR A 154 -11.15 -37.69 15.53
C THR A 154 -11.65 -38.94 14.82
N ASN A 155 -11.52 -39.00 13.49
CA ASN A 155 -11.90 -40.18 12.70
C ASN A 155 -11.11 -41.43 13.10
N SER A 156 -9.79 -41.27 13.35
CA SER A 156 -8.94 -42.37 13.81
C SER A 156 -9.36 -42.91 15.18
N LEU A 157 -9.71 -42.01 16.12
CA LEU A 157 -10.20 -42.38 17.45
C LEU A 157 -11.57 -43.06 17.38
N LEU A 158 -12.48 -42.55 16.55
CA LEU A 158 -13.79 -43.16 16.30
C LEU A 158 -13.64 -44.59 15.77
N TYR A 159 -12.74 -44.80 14.81
CA TYR A 159 -12.44 -46.14 14.28
C TYR A 159 -11.93 -47.09 15.38
N LEU A 160 -10.98 -46.64 16.20
CA LEU A 160 -10.45 -47.45 17.30
C LEU A 160 -11.53 -47.78 18.33
N LEU A 161 -12.36 -46.81 18.71
CA LEU A 161 -13.46 -47.00 19.64
C LEU A 161 -14.43 -48.07 19.11
N ASN A 162 -14.83 -47.95 17.84
CA ASN A 162 -15.74 -48.91 17.22
C ASN A 162 -15.15 -50.34 17.25
N LYS A 163 -13.86 -50.48 16.92
CA LYS A 163 -13.15 -51.76 16.98
C LYS A 163 -13.06 -52.35 18.40
N TYR A 164 -12.90 -51.50 19.42
CA TYR A 164 -12.92 -51.94 20.82
C TYR A 164 -14.31 -52.40 21.26
N VAL A 165 -15.35 -51.69 20.86
CA VAL A 165 -16.75 -52.07 21.13
C VAL A 165 -17.08 -53.41 20.46
N GLU A 166 -16.71 -53.60 19.19
CA GLU A 166 -16.89 -54.88 18.48
C GLU A 166 -16.21 -56.04 19.21
N ARG A 167 -14.97 -55.84 19.68
CA ARG A 167 -14.24 -56.85 20.47
C ARG A 167 -14.93 -57.15 21.81
N LEU A 168 -15.40 -56.13 22.52
CA LEU A 168 -16.13 -56.32 23.79
C LEU A 168 -17.41 -57.12 23.58
N ILE A 169 -18.18 -56.79 22.55
CA ILE A 169 -19.38 -57.53 22.16
C ILE A 169 -19.02 -58.99 21.87
N GLN A 170 -17.95 -59.23 21.09
CA GLN A 170 -17.52 -60.59 20.77
C GLN A 170 -17.13 -61.38 22.04
N CYS A 171 -16.35 -60.77 22.94
CA CYS A 171 -15.98 -61.40 24.22
C CYS A 171 -17.21 -61.74 25.07
N GLU A 172 -18.22 -60.86 25.13
CA GLU A 172 -19.47 -61.18 25.83
C GLU A 172 -20.25 -62.32 25.17
N VAL A 173 -20.36 -62.31 23.83
CA VAL A 173 -21.01 -63.40 23.09
C VAL A 173 -20.32 -64.74 23.33
N ASP A 174 -18.98 -64.76 23.32
CA ASP A 174 -18.20 -65.97 23.58
C ASP A 174 -18.34 -66.45 25.03
N ALA A 175 -18.29 -65.54 26.01
CA ALA A 175 -18.55 -65.86 27.41
C ALA A 175 -19.97 -66.39 27.63
N LEU A 176 -20.98 -65.84 26.94
CA LEU A 176 -22.35 -66.37 26.98
C LEU A 176 -22.43 -67.76 26.37
N ARG A 177 -21.74 -68.04 25.26
CA ARG A 177 -21.70 -69.37 24.62
C ARG A 177 -21.04 -70.42 25.51
N GLU A 178 -19.88 -70.13 26.09
CA GLU A 178 -19.18 -71.02 27.03
C GLU A 178 -20.01 -71.29 28.28
N ASN A 179 -20.67 -70.26 28.80
CA ASN A 179 -21.59 -70.43 29.91
C ASN A 179 -22.83 -71.24 29.53
N HIS A 180 -23.32 -71.14 28.28
CA HIS A 180 -24.47 -71.89 27.79
C HIS A 180 -24.15 -73.39 27.71
N THR A 181 -22.94 -73.75 27.26
CA THR A 181 -22.45 -75.14 27.23
C THR A 181 -22.22 -75.70 28.64
N LEU A 182 -21.78 -74.87 29.59
CA LEU A 182 -21.71 -75.23 31.01
C LEU A 182 -23.09 -75.38 31.67
N THR A 183 -24.07 -74.53 31.33
CA THR A 183 -25.44 -74.65 31.87
C THR A 183 -26.17 -75.90 31.39
N HIS A 184 -25.85 -76.45 30.22
CA HIS A 184 -26.38 -77.76 29.82
C HIS A 184 -25.89 -78.94 30.70
N LYS A 185 -24.92 -78.74 31.59
CA LYS A 185 -24.52 -79.73 32.61
C LYS A 185 -25.21 -79.57 33.96
N HIS A 186 -25.89 -78.44 34.23
CA HIS A 186 -26.46 -78.12 35.55
C HIS A 186 -27.83 -77.43 35.53
N PHE A 187 -28.62 -77.57 34.46
CA PHE A 187 -30.01 -77.11 34.46
C PHE A 187 -30.85 -77.96 35.43
N GLY A 188 -31.18 -77.37 36.59
CA GLY A 188 -32.13 -77.99 37.52
C GLY A 188 -32.73 -77.11 38.62
N THR A 189 -32.09 -76.01 39.06
CA THR A 189 -32.62 -75.27 40.23
C THR A 189 -32.61 -73.75 40.06
N LYS A 190 -33.77 -73.16 40.41
CA LYS A 190 -34.08 -71.71 40.38
C LYS A 190 -33.05 -70.87 41.15
N ASP A 191 -32.48 -71.45 42.21
CA ASP A 191 -31.49 -70.81 43.08
C ASP A 191 -30.16 -70.55 42.37
N TYR A 192 -29.76 -71.41 41.42
CA TYR A 192 -28.54 -71.21 40.65
C TYR A 192 -28.63 -70.00 39.72
N MET A 193 -29.79 -69.81 39.07
CA MET A 193 -30.02 -68.65 38.22
C MET A 193 -30.03 -67.34 39.01
N GLN A 194 -30.67 -67.34 40.20
CA GLN A 194 -30.70 -66.16 41.07
C GLN A 194 -29.31 -65.79 41.60
N SER A 195 -28.54 -66.80 42.03
CA SER A 195 -27.17 -66.63 42.53
C SER A 195 -26.25 -66.10 41.42
N ARG A 196 -26.39 -66.62 40.20
CA ARG A 196 -25.56 -66.23 39.06
C ARG A 196 -25.82 -64.79 38.65
N LEU A 197 -27.09 -64.40 38.52
CA LEU A 197 -27.48 -63.03 38.18
C LEU A 197 -26.93 -62.03 39.22
N SER A 198 -26.99 -62.38 40.50
CA SER A 198 -26.42 -61.57 41.58
C SER A 198 -24.90 -61.42 41.44
N THR A 199 -24.17 -62.50 41.18
CA THR A 199 -22.70 -62.44 41.00
C THR A 199 -22.27 -61.68 39.76
N GLU A 200 -22.98 -61.83 38.63
CA GLU A 200 -22.68 -61.09 37.40
C GLU A 200 -22.97 -59.58 37.59
N THR A 201 -24.07 -59.24 38.26
CA THR A 201 -24.41 -57.84 38.61
C THR A 201 -23.36 -57.21 39.52
N GLU A 202 -22.82 -57.95 40.49
CA GLU A 202 -21.73 -57.47 41.34
C GLU A 202 -20.40 -57.31 40.59
N ALA A 203 -20.10 -58.21 39.65
CA ALA A 203 -18.90 -58.13 38.83
C ALA A 203 -18.92 -56.89 37.92
N ILE A 204 -20.06 -56.63 37.27
CA ILE A 204 -20.29 -55.42 36.46
C ILE A 204 -20.15 -54.16 37.32
N ASN A 205 -20.78 -54.12 38.50
CA ASN A 205 -20.66 -52.98 39.41
C ASN A 205 -19.23 -52.76 39.92
N ARG A 206 -18.46 -53.83 40.17
CA ARG A 206 -17.04 -53.73 40.52
C ARG A 206 -16.20 -53.19 39.36
N ALA A 207 -16.48 -53.59 38.13
CA ALA A 207 -15.81 -53.08 36.94
C ALA A 207 -16.11 -51.58 36.73
N LEU A 208 -17.38 -51.17 36.85
CA LEU A 208 -17.79 -49.77 36.73
C LEU A 208 -17.15 -48.87 37.80
N ARG A 209 -16.93 -49.36 39.03
CA ARG A 209 -16.21 -48.62 40.09
C ARG A 209 -14.72 -48.44 39.81
N LYS A 210 -14.11 -49.31 38.99
CA LYS A 210 -12.68 -49.23 38.61
C LYS A 210 -12.45 -48.32 37.41
N ILE A 211 -13.49 -47.99 36.64
CA ILE A 211 -13.39 -46.95 35.63
C ILE A 211 -13.20 -45.63 36.41
N PRO A 212 -12.04 -44.97 36.31
CA PRO A 212 -11.85 -43.69 36.97
C PRO A 212 -12.97 -42.77 36.49
N ALA A 213 -13.74 -42.22 37.44
CA ALA A 213 -14.82 -41.30 37.15
C ALA A 213 -14.32 -40.35 36.07
N TRP A 214 -15.00 -40.33 34.93
CA TRP A 214 -14.75 -39.36 33.87
C TRP A 214 -15.01 -37.98 34.47
N LYS A 215 -14.02 -37.44 35.20
CA LYS A 215 -13.91 -36.01 35.42
C LYS A 215 -13.92 -35.47 34.01
N LYS A 216 -14.94 -34.66 33.70
CA LYS A 216 -14.90 -33.75 32.55
C LYS A 216 -13.58 -33.00 32.67
N ARG A 217 -12.51 -33.52 32.07
CA ARG A 217 -11.38 -32.72 31.67
C ARG A 217 -12.03 -31.81 30.66
N THR A 218 -12.33 -30.60 31.11
CA THR A 218 -12.55 -29.45 30.26
C THR A 218 -11.42 -29.50 29.26
N PHE A 219 -11.69 -30.04 28.07
CA PHE A 219 -10.99 -29.59 26.89
C PHE A 219 -11.12 -28.07 26.96
N PRO A 220 -10.03 -27.30 26.88
CA PRO A 220 -10.14 -25.89 26.59
C PRO A 220 -10.61 -25.82 25.14
N LEU A 221 -11.90 -26.10 24.92
CA LEU A 221 -12.63 -25.48 23.85
C LEU A 221 -12.62 -24.02 24.24
N ASP A 222 -11.58 -23.35 23.75
CA ASP A 222 -11.43 -21.92 23.79
C ASP A 222 -12.81 -21.30 23.61
N ILE A 223 -13.15 -20.38 24.51
CA ILE A 223 -14.42 -19.64 24.59
C ILE A 223 -14.82 -19.04 23.21
N ALA A 224 -13.88 -18.94 22.27
CA ALA A 224 -14.10 -18.62 20.86
C ALA A 224 -15.00 -19.62 20.08
N THR A 225 -15.10 -20.89 20.50
CA THR A 225 -15.93 -21.91 19.82
C THR A 225 -17.40 -21.90 20.25
N GLU A 226 -17.71 -21.49 21.48
CA GLU A 226 -19.10 -21.33 21.93
C GLU A 226 -19.81 -20.16 21.24
N ILE A 227 -19.07 -19.15 20.76
CA ILE A 227 -19.66 -17.97 20.12
C ILE A 227 -20.22 -18.27 18.71
N LYS A 228 -19.76 -19.32 18.02
CA LYS A 228 -20.23 -19.60 16.63
C LYS A 228 -21.39 -20.56 16.49
N ILE A 229 -21.70 -21.38 17.51
CA ILE A 229 -22.80 -22.35 17.39
C ILE A 229 -24.17 -21.65 17.53
N LYS A 230 -24.25 -20.58 18.33
CA LYS A 230 -25.50 -19.79 18.47
C LYS A 230 -25.86 -18.98 17.22
N ASP A 231 -24.87 -18.58 16.42
CA ASP A 231 -25.11 -17.86 15.17
C ASP A 231 -25.49 -18.79 14.01
N ILE A 232 -25.13 -20.08 14.09
CA ILE A 232 -25.46 -21.09 13.06
C ILE A 232 -26.87 -21.68 13.26
N LEU A 233 -27.44 -21.61 14.47
CA LEU A 233 -28.77 -22.14 14.78
C LEU A 233 -29.91 -21.10 14.73
N LYS A 234 -29.67 -19.94 14.09
CA LYS A 234 -30.75 -19.05 13.63
C LYS A 234 -31.05 -19.33 12.15
N LEU A 235 -31.73 -20.45 11.91
CA LEU A 235 -32.56 -20.71 10.74
C LEU A 235 -33.83 -21.40 11.21
#